data_AF-A0A8H7VB04-F1
#
_entry.id   AF-A0A8H7VB04-F1
#
_cell.length_a   1.000
_cell.length_b   1.000
_cell.length_c   1.000
_cell.angle_alpha   90.00
_cell.angle_beta   90.00
_cell.angle_gamma   90.00
#
_symmetry.space_group_name_H-M   'P 1'
#
loop_
_entity.id
_entity.type
_entity.pdbx_description
1 polymer ?
#
loop_
_entity_poly.entity_id
_entity_poly.type
_entity_poly.pdbx_seq_one_letter_code
_entity_poly.pdbx_strand_id
1 'polypeptide(L)'
;MPPQPQALRSNSVNPANLVELQVLTKIVTQLQNNNDIKGSIPYLAKIVQIVSSQRLERPTSASEDKQQHYYQQLNELSKVQADAYAQLADAYFQTQQFITCESNLILSVKIWERLLKHDPASVEITKLRLKIAYKQLSNAYEAMGKTQLAQHMESKLERL
;
A
#
# COMPACT_ATOMS: atom_id res chain seq x y z
N MET A 1 -4.75 17.87 10.62
CA MET A 1 -5.45 17.74 9.33
C MET A 1 -5.36 16.29 8.90
N PRO A 2 -6.47 15.56 8.74
CA PRO A 2 -6.44 14.21 8.21
C PRO A 2 -5.98 14.25 6.74
N PRO A 3 -5.15 13.30 6.27
CA PRO A 3 -4.74 13.26 4.87
C PRO A 3 -5.97 13.05 3.99
N GLN A 4 -6.20 13.96 3.04
CA GLN A 4 -7.23 13.83 2.03
C GLN A 4 -6.94 12.60 1.17
N PRO A 5 -7.92 11.70 0.93
CA PRO A 5 -7.78 10.62 -0.03
C PRO A 5 -7.64 11.26 -1.41
N GLN A 6 -6.40 11.33 -1.90
CA GLN A 6 -6.10 11.81 -3.24
C GLN A 6 -6.92 10.97 -4.22
N ALA A 7 -7.71 11.69 -5.02
CA ALA A 7 -8.68 11.14 -5.94
C ALA A 7 -8.06 10.05 -6.82
N LEU A 8 -8.62 8.84 -6.71
CA LEU A 8 -8.50 7.78 -7.69
C LEU A 8 -9.08 8.31 -9.02
N ARG A 9 -8.25 8.99 -9.82
CA ARG A 9 -8.63 9.54 -11.12
C ARG A 9 -8.81 8.41 -12.15
N SER A 10 -10.03 7.87 -12.14
CA SER A 10 -10.94 7.48 -13.24
C SER A 10 -10.46 6.86 -14.57
N ASN A 11 -9.18 6.66 -14.89
CA ASN A 11 -8.79 6.21 -16.25
C ASN A 11 -8.15 4.81 -16.30
N SER A 12 -8.12 4.07 -15.19
CA SER A 12 -7.40 2.79 -15.09
C SER A 12 -8.13 1.71 -14.28
N VAL A 13 -9.18 2.08 -13.54
CA VAL A 13 -9.93 1.18 -12.65
C VAL A 13 -11.32 0.98 -13.24
N ASN A 14 -11.80 -0.27 -13.29
CA ASN A 14 -13.19 -0.57 -13.65
C ASN A 14 -14.11 0.34 -12.81
N PRO A 15 -15.01 1.14 -13.41
CA PRO A 15 -15.84 2.08 -12.67
C PRO A 15 -16.66 1.42 -11.56
N ALA A 16 -17.05 0.15 -11.71
CA ALA A 16 -17.68 -0.62 -10.65
C ALA A 16 -16.76 -0.83 -9.43
N ASN A 17 -15.49 -1.15 -9.67
CA ASN A 17 -14.48 -1.31 -8.62
C ASN A 17 -14.18 0.03 -7.93
N LEU A 18 -14.24 1.16 -8.64
CA LEU A 18 -14.06 2.48 -8.02
C LEU A 18 -15.14 2.79 -6.99
N VAL A 19 -16.40 2.53 -7.34
CA VAL A 19 -17.53 2.72 -6.41
C VAL A 19 -17.41 1.75 -5.22
N GLU A 20 -17.08 0.49 -5.48
CA GLU A 20 -16.85 -0.51 -4.42
C GLU A 20 -15.74 -0.07 -3.47
N LEU A 21 -14.58 0.36 -4.00
CA LEU A 21 -13.46 0.87 -3.19
C LEU A 21 -13.87 2.07 -2.34
N GLN A 22 -14.62 3.03 -2.89
CA GLN A 22 -15.10 4.19 -2.14
C GLN A 22 -16.01 3.80 -0.97
N VAL A 23 -16.92 2.85 -1.20
CA VAL A 23 -17.82 2.35 -0.15
C VAL A 23 -17.02 1.62 0.93
N LEU A 24 -16.12 0.72 0.54
CA LEU A 24 -15.27 -0.02 1.47
C LEU A 24 -14.39 0.92 2.31
N THR A 25 -13.76 1.92 1.69
CA THR A 25 -12.94 2.91 2.42
C THR A 25 -13.77 3.68 3.44
N LYS A 26 -15.00 4.10 3.10
CA LYS A 26 -15.89 4.77 4.06
C LYS A 26 -16.25 3.88 5.24
N ILE A 27 -16.55 2.61 4.98
CA ILE A 27 -16.86 1.63 6.05
C ILE A 27 -15.64 1.46 6.96
N VAL A 28 -14.44 1.28 6.39
CA VAL A 28 -13.19 1.18 7.15
C VAL A 28 -12.98 2.41 8.03
N THR A 29 -13.10 3.62 7.47
CA THR A 29 -12.94 4.86 8.24
C THR A 29 -13.96 4.95 9.37
N GLN A 30 -15.22 4.59 9.12
CA GLN A 30 -16.26 4.62 10.15
C GLN A 30 -15.96 3.63 11.29
N LEU A 31 -15.57 2.39 10.96
CA LEU A 31 -15.23 1.38 11.94
C LEU A 31 -14.00 1.78 12.77
N GLN A 32 -12.95 2.29 12.12
CA GLN A 32 -11.74 2.76 12.81
C GLN A 32 -12.01 3.99 13.69
N ASN A 33 -12.85 4.93 13.25
CA ASN A 33 -13.26 6.07 14.08
C ASN A 33 -14.07 5.61 15.31
N ASN A 34 -14.79 4.50 15.20
CA ASN A 34 -15.49 3.85 16.30
C ASN A 34 -14.58 2.91 17.12
N ASN A 35 -13.27 2.93 16.87
CA ASN A 35 -12.26 2.07 17.48
C ASN A 35 -12.47 0.56 17.24
N ASP A 36 -13.28 0.18 16.24
CA ASP A 36 -13.49 -1.19 15.81
C ASP A 36 -12.51 -1.58 14.69
N ILE A 37 -11.24 -1.69 15.08
CA ILE A 37 -10.16 -2.06 14.15
C ILE A 37 -10.37 -3.47 13.62
N LYS A 38 -10.81 -4.40 14.48
CA LYS A 38 -11.04 -5.80 14.11
C LYS A 38 -12.16 -5.93 13.06
N GLY A 39 -13.25 -5.18 13.21
CA GLY A 39 -14.32 -5.11 12.23
C GLY A 39 -13.89 -4.53 10.88
N SER A 40 -12.88 -3.66 10.86
CA SER A 40 -12.36 -3.06 9.62
C SER A 40 -11.53 -4.01 8.74
N ILE A 41 -10.92 -5.05 9.34
CA ILE A 41 -10.02 -6.01 8.67
C ILE A 41 -10.63 -6.67 7.42
N PRO A 42 -11.85 -7.26 7.44
CA PRO A 42 -12.43 -7.88 6.25
C PRO A 42 -12.60 -6.90 5.08
N TYR A 43 -12.92 -5.64 5.38
CA TYR A 43 -13.07 -4.60 4.35
C TYR A 43 -11.71 -4.15 3.79
N LEU A 44 -10.70 -4.02 4.64
CA LEU A 44 -9.32 -3.78 4.22
C LEU A 44 -8.78 -4.93 3.34
N ALA A 45 -9.06 -6.19 3.72
CA ALA A 45 -8.70 -7.36 2.92
C ALA A 45 -9.40 -7.35 1.55
N LYS A 46 -10.66 -6.94 1.50
CA LYS A 46 -11.40 -6.78 0.25
C LYS A 46 -10.82 -5.67 -0.63
N ILE A 47 -10.43 -4.53 -0.04
CA ILE A 47 -9.72 -3.46 -0.77
C ILE A 47 -8.43 -4.01 -1.39
N VAL A 48 -7.60 -4.71 -0.60
CA VAL A 48 -6.36 -5.34 -1.10
C VAL A 48 -6.66 -6.30 -2.26
N GLN A 49 -7.70 -7.13 -2.14
CA GLN A 49 -8.11 -8.06 -3.21
C GLN A 49 -8.48 -7.32 -4.50
N ILE A 50 -9.29 -6.26 -4.42
CA ILE A 50 -9.75 -5.49 -5.60
C ILE A 50 -8.55 -4.83 -6.29
N VAL A 51 -7.72 -4.12 -5.53
CA VAL A 51 -6.58 -3.37 -6.08
C VAL A 51 -5.51 -4.32 -6.65
N SER A 52 -5.25 -5.45 -5.99
CA SER A 52 -4.29 -6.47 -6.48
C SER A 52 -4.78 -7.24 -7.72
N SER A 53 -6.09 -7.41 -7.87
CA SER A 53 -6.70 -8.08 -9.03
C SER A 53 -6.83 -7.18 -10.25
N GLN A 54 -6.56 -5.88 -10.09
CA GLN A 54 -6.70 -4.91 -11.16
C GLN A 54 -5.61 -5.09 -12.21
N ARG A 55 -6.02 -5.19 -13.47
CA ARG A 55 -5.13 -5.32 -14.62
C ARG A 55 -5.28 -4.10 -15.52
N LEU A 56 -4.15 -3.55 -15.93
CA LEU A 56 -4.09 -2.51 -16.96
C LEU A 56 -3.82 -3.17 -18.30
N GLU A 57 -4.57 -2.76 -19.32
CA GLU A 57 -4.33 -3.24 -20.68
C GLU A 57 -3.09 -2.57 -21.25
N ARG A 58 -2.14 -3.39 -21.72
CA ARG A 58 -0.94 -2.87 -22.38
C ARG A 58 -1.34 -2.28 -23.73
N PRO A 59 -0.99 -1.02 -24.03
CA PRO A 59 -1.29 -0.44 -25.33
C PRO A 59 -0.61 -1.26 -26.44
N THR A 60 -1.38 -1.61 -27.48
CA THR A 60 -0.92 -2.38 -28.65
C THR A 60 -0.19 -1.52 -29.68
N SER A 61 -0.35 -0.20 -29.63
CA SER A 61 0.26 0.76 -30.57
C SER A 61 1.56 1.37 -30.03
N ALA A 62 2.60 1.44 -30.86
CA ALA A 62 3.96 1.89 -30.54
C ALA A 62 4.15 3.41 -30.31
N SER A 63 3.09 4.18 -30.04
CA SER A 63 3.25 5.60 -29.71
C SER A 63 3.87 5.75 -28.33
N GLU A 64 5.04 6.39 -28.25
CA GLU A 64 5.81 6.59 -27.01
C GLU A 64 4.96 7.22 -25.89
N ASP A 65 4.11 8.21 -26.23
CA ASP A 65 3.23 8.88 -25.26
C ASP A 65 2.24 7.91 -24.56
N LYS A 66 1.62 6.99 -25.32
CA LYS A 66 0.70 6.01 -24.74
C LYS A 66 1.44 4.99 -23.87
N GLN A 67 2.67 4.66 -24.24
CA GLN A 67 3.50 3.74 -23.47
C GLN A 67 3.97 4.39 -22.16
N GLN A 68 4.38 5.66 -22.19
CA GLN A 68 4.71 6.41 -20.98
C GLN A 68 3.50 6.56 -20.04
N HIS A 69 2.33 6.93 -20.59
CA HIS A 69 1.10 7.02 -19.81
C HIS A 69 0.71 5.68 -19.16
N TYR A 70 0.87 4.56 -19.87
CA TYR A 70 0.64 3.22 -19.32
C TYR A 70 1.56 2.92 -18.11
N TYR A 71 2.86 3.20 -18.21
CA TYR A 71 3.78 2.98 -17.09
C TYR A 71 3.49 3.90 -15.90
N GLN A 72 3.08 5.15 -16.16
CA GLN A 72 2.63 6.05 -15.10
C GLN A 72 1.41 5.48 -14.37
N GLN A 73 0.39 5.00 -15.10
CA GLN A 73 -0.78 4.37 -14.48
C GLN A 73 -0.41 3.11 -13.70
N LEU A 74 0.55 2.31 -14.19
CA LEU A 74 1.03 1.12 -13.48
C LEU A 74 1.76 1.47 -12.18
N ASN A 75 2.55 2.54 -12.20
CA ASN A 75 3.22 3.05 -11.01
C ASN A 75 2.20 3.55 -9.98
N GLU A 76 1.19 4.32 -10.41
CA GLU A 76 0.10 4.77 -9.51
C GLU A 76 -0.69 3.60 -8.93
N LEU A 77 -1.04 2.60 -9.73
CA LEU A 77 -1.69 1.39 -9.22
C LEU A 77 -0.83 0.68 -8.18
N SER A 78 0.49 0.57 -8.42
CA SER A 78 1.42 -0.04 -7.49
C SER A 78 1.49 0.74 -6.16
N LYS A 79 1.45 2.08 -6.20
CA LYS A 79 1.39 2.92 -4.98
C LYS A 79 0.15 2.61 -4.17
N VAL A 80 -1.02 2.56 -4.81
CA VAL A 80 -2.30 2.23 -4.16
C VAL A 80 -2.27 0.82 -3.57
N GLN A 81 -1.69 -0.16 -4.28
CA GLN A 81 -1.51 -1.52 -3.75
C GLN A 81 -0.65 -1.53 -2.49
N ALA A 82 0.49 -0.84 -2.52
CA ALA A 82 1.41 -0.80 -1.40
C ALA A 82 0.79 -0.11 -0.16
N ASP A 83 0.05 0.98 -0.36
CA ASP A 83 -0.69 1.65 0.71
C ASP A 83 -1.82 0.77 1.28
N ALA A 84 -2.55 0.03 0.44
CA ALA A 84 -3.58 -0.90 0.89
C ALA A 84 -3.00 -2.04 1.76
N TYR A 85 -1.87 -2.61 1.35
CA TYR A 85 -1.14 -3.61 2.15
C TYR A 85 -0.67 -3.03 3.50
N ALA A 86 -0.14 -1.80 3.51
CA ALA A 86 0.30 -1.16 4.74
C ALA A 86 -0.86 -0.90 5.71
N GLN A 87 -2.01 -0.42 5.20
CA GLN A 87 -3.21 -0.21 6.02
C GLN A 87 -3.76 -1.52 6.61
N LEU A 88 -3.80 -2.58 5.81
CA LEU A 88 -4.22 -3.90 6.30
C LEU A 88 -3.24 -4.43 7.35
N ALA A 89 -1.94 -4.25 7.14
CA ALA A 89 -0.94 -4.65 8.11
C ALA A 89 -1.06 -3.88 9.43
N ASP A 90 -1.32 -2.58 9.38
CA ASP A 90 -1.53 -1.75 10.57
C ASP A 90 -2.72 -2.25 11.41
N ALA A 91 -3.84 -2.58 10.75
CA ALA A 91 -5.00 -3.18 11.43
C ALA A 91 -4.66 -4.55 12.06
N TYR A 92 -3.85 -5.38 11.40
CA TYR A 92 -3.36 -6.63 11.98
C TYR A 92 -2.40 -6.41 13.15
N PHE A 93 -1.53 -5.40 13.08
CA PHE A 93 -0.63 -5.04 14.17
C PHE A 93 -1.42 -4.62 15.42
N GLN A 94 -2.40 -3.72 15.26
CA GLN A 94 -3.25 -3.25 16.36
C GLN A 94 -4.07 -4.37 16.99
N THR A 95 -4.43 -5.40 16.22
CA THR A 95 -5.12 -6.60 16.71
C THR A 95 -4.18 -7.73 17.12
N GLN A 96 -2.88 -7.45 17.24
CA GLN A 96 -1.82 -8.39 17.68
C GLN A 96 -1.65 -9.63 16.78
N GLN A 97 -2.09 -9.56 15.52
CA GLN A 97 -1.92 -10.62 14.52
C GLN A 97 -0.60 -10.42 13.76
N PHE A 98 0.52 -10.56 14.46
CA PHE A 98 1.83 -10.13 13.97
C PHE A 98 2.33 -10.87 12.72
N ILE A 99 2.04 -12.16 12.57
CA ILE A 99 2.45 -12.95 11.38
C ILE A 99 1.77 -12.44 10.11
N THR A 100 0.48 -12.13 10.19
CA THR A 100 -0.28 -11.59 9.05
C THR A 100 0.12 -10.14 8.78
N CYS A 101 0.41 -9.35 9.82
CA CYS A 101 0.99 -8.02 9.69
C CYS A 101 2.32 -8.05 8.93
N GLU A 102 3.28 -8.88 9.37
CA GLU A 102 4.59 -9.09 8.73
C GLU A 102 4.44 -9.41 7.24
N SER A 103 3.57 -10.37 6.92
CA SER A 103 3.34 -10.80 5.54
C SER A 103 2.86 -9.65 4.64
N ASN A 104 1.95 -8.80 5.13
CA ASN A 104 1.44 -7.65 4.38
C ASN A 104 2.48 -6.52 4.28
N LEU A 105 3.23 -6.23 5.34
CA LEU A 105 4.30 -5.22 5.31
C LEU A 105 5.42 -5.60 4.33
N ILE A 106 5.80 -6.88 4.27
CA ILE A 106 6.80 -7.36 3.30
C ILE A 106 6.33 -7.09 1.87
N LEU A 107 5.05 -7.28 1.56
CA LEU A 107 4.50 -6.97 0.24
C LEU A 107 4.53 -5.47 -0.06
N SER A 108 4.11 -4.63 0.90
CA SER A 108 4.15 -3.17 0.77
C SER A 108 5.58 -2.67 0.51
N VAL A 109 6.54 -3.09 1.34
CA VAL A 109 7.97 -2.74 1.21
C VAL A 109 8.51 -3.14 -0.15
N LYS A 110 8.26 -4.37 -0.62
CA LYS A 110 8.75 -4.84 -1.93
C LYS A 110 8.22 -4.00 -3.08
N ILE A 111 6.97 -3.53 -3.01
CA ILE A 111 6.41 -2.66 -4.04
C ILE A 111 7.07 -1.28 -4.00
N TRP A 112 7.25 -0.70 -2.81
CA TRP A 112 7.93 0.59 -2.66
C TRP A 112 9.41 0.55 -3.08
N GLU A 113 10.15 -0.50 -2.74
CA GLU A 113 11.53 -0.72 -3.21
C GLU A 113 11.60 -0.80 -4.74
N ARG A 114 10.61 -1.43 -5.39
CA ARG A 114 10.51 -1.50 -6.85
C ARG A 114 10.19 -0.13 -7.46
N LEU A 115 9.22 0.59 -6.90
CA LEU A 115 8.86 1.93 -7.36
C LEU A 115 10.03 2.90 -7.27
N LEU A 116 10.85 2.82 -6.22
CA LEU A 116 12.03 3.68 -6.05
C LEU A 116 13.03 3.55 -7.20
N LYS A 117 13.10 2.37 -7.84
CA LYS A 117 14.01 2.11 -8.98
C LYS A 117 13.44 2.54 -10.33
N HIS A 118 12.11 2.63 -10.44
CA HIS A 118 11.43 2.75 -11.74
C HIS A 118 10.55 4.00 -11.88
N ASP A 119 10.32 4.76 -10.80
CA ASP A 119 9.55 6.00 -10.79
C ASP A 119 10.39 7.18 -10.25
N PRO A 120 11.34 7.71 -11.05
CA PRO A 120 12.17 8.84 -10.64
C PRO A 120 11.35 10.11 -10.35
N ALA A 121 10.13 10.23 -10.88
CA ALA A 121 9.26 11.38 -10.67
C ALA A 121 8.66 11.43 -9.25
N SER A 122 8.61 10.30 -8.54
CA SER A 122 8.00 10.20 -7.21
C SER A 122 8.97 9.71 -6.14
N VAL A 123 10.28 9.94 -6.33
CA VAL A 123 11.34 9.46 -5.41
C VAL A 123 11.08 9.89 -3.98
N GLU A 124 10.82 11.18 -3.73
CA GLU A 124 10.65 11.69 -2.36
C GLU A 124 9.43 11.07 -1.65
N ILE A 125 8.31 10.96 -2.37
CA ILE A 125 7.09 10.33 -1.85
C ILE A 125 7.35 8.84 -1.55
N THR A 126 8.03 8.17 -2.47
CA THR A 126 8.37 6.75 -2.35
C THR A 126 9.31 6.51 -1.17
N LYS A 127 10.35 7.35 -1.00
CA LYS A 127 11.26 7.29 0.15
C LYS A 127 10.52 7.49 1.46
N LEU A 128 9.63 8.47 1.54
CA LEU A 128 8.83 8.72 2.74
C LEU A 128 7.97 7.50 3.09
N ARG A 129 7.26 6.93 2.12
CA ARG A 129 6.44 5.73 2.31
C ARG A 129 7.27 4.52 2.71
N LEU A 130 8.43 4.34 2.09
CA LEU A 130 9.33 3.23 2.41
C LEU A 130 9.94 3.36 3.83
N LYS A 131 10.26 4.58 4.29
CA LYS A 131 10.67 4.84 5.68
C LYS A 131 9.58 4.45 6.68
N ILE A 132 8.32 4.80 6.40
CA ILE A 132 7.19 4.41 7.24
C ILE A 132 7.04 2.89 7.28
N ALA A 133 7.08 2.23 6.11
CA ALA A 133 6.93 0.79 6.00
C ALA A 133 8.07 0.02 6.71
N TYR A 134 9.32 0.48 6.60
CA TYR A 134 10.44 -0.12 7.35
C TYR A 134 10.30 0.04 8.86
N LYS A 135 9.86 1.21 9.32
CA LYS A 135 9.60 1.43 10.75
C LYS A 135 8.50 0.50 11.26
N GLN A 136 7.39 0.38 10.53
CA GLN A 136 6.30 -0.54 10.89
C GLN A 136 6.78 -1.99 10.92
N LEU A 137 7.63 -2.39 9.97
CA LEU A 137 8.18 -3.74 9.91
C LEU A 137 9.19 -4.01 11.04
N SER A 138 10.01 -3.01 11.42
CA SER A 138 10.87 -3.09 12.60
C SER A 138 10.03 -3.33 13.86
N ASN A 139 9.01 -2.49 14.10
CA ASN A 139 8.11 -2.63 15.23
C ASN A 139 7.41 -3.99 15.28
N ALA A 140 6.99 -4.52 14.11
CA ALA A 140 6.40 -5.85 14.02
C ALA A 140 7.41 -6.95 14.40
N TYR A 141 8.67 -6.84 13.97
CA TYR A 141 9.73 -7.76 14.36
C TYR A 141 10.05 -7.69 15.85
N GLU A 142 10.12 -6.50 16.43
CA GLU A 142 10.31 -6.33 17.87
C GLU A 142 9.18 -6.98 18.68
N ALA A 143 7.92 -6.74 18.28
CA ALA A 143 6.76 -7.34 18.92
C ALA A 143 6.76 -8.88 18.86
N MET A 144 7.41 -9.46 17.84
CA MET A 144 7.61 -10.91 17.70
C MET A 144 8.90 -11.43 18.36
N GLY A 145 9.73 -10.58 18.96
CA GLY A 145 11.03 -10.95 19.52
C GLY A 145 12.13 -11.21 18.49
N LYS A 146 11.92 -10.83 17.22
CA LYS A 146 12.86 -11.00 16.09
C LYS A 146 13.86 -9.83 16.02
N THR A 147 14.63 -9.60 17.08
CA THR A 147 15.48 -8.40 17.27
C THR A 147 16.51 -8.16 16.14
N GLN A 148 17.13 -9.22 15.61
CA GLN A 148 18.08 -9.09 14.50
C GLN A 148 17.42 -8.56 13.22
N LEU A 149 16.17 -8.96 12.96
CA LEU A 149 15.42 -8.50 11.78
C LEU A 149 14.93 -7.06 11.96
N ALA A 150 14.56 -6.67 13.18
CA ALA A 150 14.23 -5.29 13.51
C ALA A 150 15.42 -4.35 13.23
N GLN A 151 16.60 -4.67 13.78
CA GLN A 151 17.84 -3.92 13.55
C GLN A 151 18.21 -3.82 12.06
N HIS A 152 17.99 -4.89 11.30
CA HIS A 152 18.22 -4.88 9.86
C HIS A 152 17.28 -3.90 9.13
N MET A 153 16.00 -3.81 9.54
CA MET A 153 15.06 -2.84 8.97
C MET A 153 15.41 -1.40 9.34
N GLU A 154 15.87 -1.17 10.57
CA GLU A 154 16.36 0.16 11.00
C GLU A 154 17.59 0.59 10.22
N SER A 155 18.56 -0.31 10.05
CA SER A 155 19.74 -0.06 9.22
C SER A 155 19.36 0.29 7.77
N LYS A 156 18.33 -0.35 7.22
CA LYS A 156 17.80 -0.02 5.89
C LYS A 156 17.11 1.35 5.87
N LEU A 157 16.40 1.71 6.93
CA LEU A 157 15.73 3.00 7.08
C LEU A 157 16.74 4.16 7.13
N GLU A 158 17.87 3.98 7.80
CA GLU A 158 18.95 4.99 7.90
C GLU A 158 19.67 5.22 6.56
N ARG A 159 19.71 4.21 5.68
CA ARG A 159 20.40 4.27 4.39
C ARG A 159 19.57 4.92 3.26
N LEU A 160 18.37 5.42 3.56
CA LEU A 160 17.35 5.86 2.60
C LEU A 160 17.27 7.39 2.39
#